data_AF-A0A8U0SBM6-F1
#
_entry.id   AF-A0A8U0SBM6-F1
#
_cell.length_a   1.000
_cell.length_b   1.000
_cell.length_c   1.000
_cell.angle_alpha   90.00
_cell.angle_beta   90.00
_cell.angle_gamma   90.00
#
_symmetry.space_group_name_H-M   'P 1'
#
loop_
_entity.id
_entity.type
_entity.pdbx_description
1 polymer ?
#
loop_
_entity_poly.entity_id
_entity_poly.type
_entity_poly.pdbx_seq_one_letter_code
_entity_poly.pdbx_strand_id
1 'polypeptide(L)'
;MNIQTFNQAGKEGFGVGRSGAMWFEILPRIGVMAVCLVIPSIATAHIHRFTNGSTYNRFTYYPYQWSLIQRDRCISGVDCYYVSKGLENIN
;
A
#
# COMPACT_ATOMS: atom_id res chain seq x y z
N MET A 1 20.89 26.95 9.88
CA MET A 1 21.24 25.61 9.36
C MET A 1 21.11 25.67 7.84
N ASN A 2 22.21 25.55 7.10
CA ASN A 2 22.29 25.89 5.68
C ASN A 2 22.03 24.65 4.80
N ILE A 3 21.38 24.82 3.65
CA ILE A 3 21.09 23.77 2.66
C ILE A 3 22.37 23.03 2.22
N GLN A 4 23.52 23.70 2.23
CA GLN A 4 24.80 23.06 1.93
C GLN A 4 25.18 22.01 2.99
N THR A 5 24.85 22.22 4.27
CA THR A 5 25.15 21.29 5.36
C THR A 5 24.29 20.02 5.29
N PHE A 6 23.05 20.12 4.79
CA PHE A 6 22.16 18.97 4.59
C PHE A 6 22.62 18.08 3.42
N ASN A 7 23.07 18.72 2.33
CA ASN A 7 23.66 18.01 1.19
C ASN A 7 25.02 17.39 1.53
N GLN A 8 25.80 18.01 2.42
CA GLN A 8 27.04 17.44 2.92
C GLN A 8 26.74 16.19 3.76
N ALA A 9 25.83 16.25 4.73
CA ALA A 9 25.48 15.10 5.58
C ALA A 9 24.96 13.87 4.80
N GLY A 10 24.27 14.08 3.66
CA GLY A 10 23.84 13.00 2.78
C GLY A 10 24.98 12.32 2.00
N LYS A 11 26.10 13.01 1.76
CA LYS A 11 27.29 12.46 1.10
C LYS A 11 28.23 11.73 2.06
N GLU A 12 28.32 12.20 3.30
CA GLU A 12 29.23 11.67 4.32
C GLU A 12 28.71 10.34 4.92
N GLY A 13 27.40 10.06 4.83
CA GLY A 13 26.82 8.76 5.18
C GLY A 13 27.10 7.64 4.16
N PHE A 14 27.78 7.96 3.06
CA PHE A 14 28.04 7.06 1.93
C PHE A 14 29.53 6.98 1.56
N GLY A 15 30.41 6.95 2.55
CA GLY A 15 31.83 6.89 2.29
C GLY A 15 32.58 6.16 3.40
N VAL A 16 32.77 4.85 3.26
CA VAL A 16 33.81 4.13 4.02
C VAL A 16 34.61 3.27 3.04
N GLY A 17 35.82 3.74 2.75
CA GLY A 17 36.76 3.07 1.87
C GLY A 17 37.30 1.76 2.44
N ARG A 18 37.32 0.71 1.61
CA ARG A 18 38.27 -0.41 1.66
C ARG A 18 38.19 -1.22 0.37
N SER A 19 39.34 -1.56 -0.19
CA SER A 19 39.60 -2.02 -1.56
C SER A 19 38.97 -3.38 -1.98
N GLY A 20 37.91 -3.85 -1.31
CA GLY A 20 37.13 -5.04 -1.67
C GLY A 20 35.62 -4.79 -1.84
N ALA A 21 35.19 -3.52 -1.89
CA ALA A 21 33.79 -3.13 -1.65
C ALA A 21 33.11 -2.28 -2.75
N MET A 22 33.54 -2.35 -4.02
CA MET A 22 32.87 -1.61 -5.10
C MET A 22 31.46 -2.15 -5.42
N TRP A 23 31.28 -3.48 -5.37
CA TRP A 23 29.99 -4.12 -5.63
C TRP A 23 28.91 -3.72 -4.61
N PHE A 24 29.29 -3.26 -3.42
CA PHE A 24 28.35 -2.82 -2.39
C PHE A 24 27.81 -1.40 -2.64
N GLU A 25 28.42 -0.59 -3.51
CA GLU A 25 27.93 0.76 -3.85
C GLU A 25 26.57 0.73 -4.57
N ILE A 26 26.20 -0.40 -5.21
CA ILE A 26 24.90 -0.55 -5.87
C ILE A 26 23.77 -0.86 -4.87
N LEU A 27 24.08 -1.49 -3.73
CA LEU A 27 23.07 -1.93 -2.77
C LEU A 27 22.19 -0.78 -2.26
N PRO A 28 22.72 0.41 -1.98
CA PRO A 28 21.93 1.49 -1.43
C PRO A 28 21.06 2.16 -2.50
N ARG A 29 21.52 2.16 -3.76
CA ARG A 29 20.70 2.54 -4.90
C ARG A 29 19.51 1.60 -5.07
N ILE A 30 19.76 0.29 -5.00
CA ILE A 30 18.68 -0.73 -5.04
C ILE A 30 17.77 -0.61 -3.82
N GLY A 31 18.34 -0.34 -2.64
CA GLY A 31 17.60 -0.17 -1.38
C GLY A 31 16.62 1.00 -1.44
N VAL A 32 17.06 2.16 -1.94
CA VAL A 32 16.16 3.32 -2.14
C VAL A 32 15.05 2.98 -3.13
N MET A 33 15.38 2.33 -4.25
CA MET A 33 14.36 1.93 -5.24
C MET A 33 13.35 0.94 -4.67
N ALA A 34 13.81 -0.05 -3.89
CA ALA A 34 12.95 -1.02 -3.22
C ALA A 34 12.00 -0.34 -2.22
N VAL A 35 12.53 0.56 -1.38
CA VAL A 35 11.71 1.33 -0.42
C VAL A 35 10.65 2.15 -1.16
N CYS A 36 11.04 2.85 -2.24
CA CYS A 36 10.10 3.63 -3.04
C CYS A 36 8.99 2.80 -3.71
N LEU A 37 9.22 1.53 -4.01
CA LEU A 37 8.18 0.61 -4.55
C LEU A 37 7.32 -0.03 -3.45
N VAL A 38 7.92 -0.28 -2.29
CA VAL A 38 7.23 -0.89 -1.15
C VAL A 38 6.27 0.10 -0.48
N ILE A 39 6.64 1.37 -0.36
CA ILE A 39 5.80 2.39 0.30
C ILE A 39 4.40 2.50 -0.34
N PRO A 40 4.25 2.67 -1.67
CA PRO A 40 2.93 2.73 -2.30
C PRO A 40 2.12 1.44 -2.09
N SER A 41 2.78 0.28 -2.11
CA SER A 41 2.14 -1.04 -1.94
C SER A 41 1.54 -1.21 -0.54
N ILE A 42 2.31 -0.84 0.49
CA ILE A 42 1.84 -0.87 1.88
C ILE A 42 0.75 0.16 2.09
N ALA A 43 0.95 1.39 1.60
CA ALA A 43 -0.02 2.48 1.72
C ALA A 43 -1.38 2.11 1.09
N THR A 44 -1.39 1.57 -0.12
CA THR A 44 -2.63 1.14 -0.78
C THR A 44 -3.29 -0.02 -0.06
N ALA A 45 -2.55 -1.01 0.47
CA ALA A 45 -3.14 -2.09 1.27
C ALA A 45 -3.82 -1.55 2.54
N HIS A 46 -3.23 -0.57 3.22
CA HIS A 46 -3.84 0.05 4.40
C HIS A 46 -5.09 0.87 4.06
N ILE A 47 -5.02 1.70 3.02
CA ILE A 47 -6.16 2.50 2.54
C ILE A 47 -7.30 1.56 2.12
N HIS A 48 -6.96 0.49 1.41
CA HIS A 48 -7.92 -0.49 0.94
C HIS A 48 -8.66 -1.17 2.10
N ARG A 49 -7.91 -1.60 3.12
CA ARG A 49 -8.47 -2.17 4.36
C ARG A 49 -9.34 -1.17 5.12
N PHE A 50 -8.98 0.12 5.12
CA PHE A 50 -9.74 1.17 5.80
C PHE A 50 -11.08 1.45 5.10
N THR A 51 -11.07 1.64 3.77
CA THR A 51 -12.25 2.03 3.00
C THR A 51 -13.27 0.89 2.86
N ASN A 52 -12.82 -0.36 2.83
CA ASN A 52 -13.66 -1.53 2.56
C ASN A 52 -14.01 -2.37 3.81
N GLY A 53 -13.96 -1.77 5.00
CA GLY A 53 -14.40 -2.46 6.22
C GLY A 53 -13.55 -3.67 6.59
N SER A 54 -12.22 -3.55 6.48
CA SER A 54 -11.23 -4.60 6.72
C SER A 54 -11.24 -5.81 5.77
N THR A 55 -12.15 -5.83 4.80
CA THR A 55 -12.24 -6.88 3.77
C THR A 55 -11.44 -6.50 2.53
N TYR A 56 -10.89 -7.49 1.83
CA TYR A 56 -10.15 -7.29 0.57
C TYR A 56 -11.05 -6.67 -0.52
N ASN A 57 -10.43 -5.98 -1.49
CA ASN A 57 -11.20 -5.33 -2.55
C ASN A 57 -11.87 -6.40 -3.39
N ARG A 58 -13.18 -6.32 -3.58
CA ARG A 58 -13.84 -7.19 -4.54
C ARG A 58 -13.58 -6.64 -5.93
N PHE A 59 -12.66 -7.26 -6.66
CA PHE A 59 -12.46 -6.99 -8.08
C PHE A 59 -13.61 -7.60 -8.90
N THR A 60 -14.39 -6.77 -9.57
CA THR A 60 -15.49 -7.23 -10.43
C THR A 60 -15.03 -7.40 -11.87
N TYR A 61 -14.36 -8.51 -12.17
CA TYR A 61 -13.97 -8.85 -13.53
C TYR A 61 -15.18 -9.21 -14.42
N TYR A 62 -16.25 -9.73 -13.82
CA TYR A 62 -17.43 -10.21 -14.53
C TYR A 62 -18.69 -9.40 -14.16
N PRO A 63 -19.65 -9.24 -15.09
CA PRO A 63 -20.89 -8.50 -14.83
C PRO A 63 -21.75 -9.13 -13.74
N TYR A 64 -21.64 -10.46 -13.56
CA TYR A 64 -22.27 -11.17 -12.46
C TYR A 64 -21.74 -10.72 -11.09
N GLN A 65 -20.42 -10.55 -10.96
CA GLN A 65 -19.79 -10.07 -9.72
C GLN A 65 -20.27 -8.66 -9.37
N TRP A 66 -20.39 -7.77 -10.37
CA TRP A 66 -20.95 -6.44 -10.18
C TRP A 66 -22.40 -6.48 -9.70
N SER A 67 -23.22 -7.35 -10.30
CA SER A 67 -24.62 -7.52 -9.91
C SER A 67 -24.77 -7.99 -8.45
N LEU A 68 -23.85 -8.81 -7.95
CA LEU A 68 -23.82 -9.22 -6.55
C LEU A 68 -23.39 -8.09 -5.60
N ILE A 69 -22.40 -7.28 -5.99
CA ILE A 69 -21.99 -6.11 -5.19
C ILE A 69 -23.14 -5.10 -5.05
N GLN A 70 -23.88 -4.86 -6.14
CA GLN A 70 -25.03 -3.96 -6.10
C GLN A 70 -26.16 -4.52 -5.23
N ARG A 71 -26.37 -5.85 -5.23
CA ARG A 71 -27.30 -6.50 -4.30
C ARG A 71 -26.89 -6.29 -2.84
N ASP A 72 -25.62 -6.55 -2.51
CA ASP A 72 -25.11 -6.36 -1.15
C ASP A 72 -25.22 -4.91 -0.70
N ARG A 73 -24.96 -3.95 -1.61
CA ARG A 73 -25.14 -2.51 -1.37
C ARG A 73 -26.58 -2.18 -1.00
N CYS A 74 -27.56 -2.68 -1.75
CA CYS A 74 -28.98 -2.48 -1.45
C CYS A 74 -29.41 -3.13 -0.13
N ILE A 75 -28.94 -4.35 0.15
CA ILE A 75 -29.30 -5.10 1.38
C ILE A 75 -28.64 -4.48 2.62
N SER A 76 -27.49 -3.83 2.48
CA SER A 76 -26.77 -3.21 3.60
C SER A 76 -27.57 -2.13 4.34
N GLY A 77 -28.51 -1.46 3.66
CA GLY A 77 -29.31 -0.34 4.19
C GLY A 77 -28.53 0.98 4.40
N VAL A 78 -27.20 0.96 4.24
CA VAL A 78 -26.29 2.10 4.43
C VAL A 78 -25.50 2.44 3.16
N ASP A 79 -25.95 1.91 2.02
CA ASP A 79 -25.33 2.12 0.70
C ASP A 79 -23.86 1.68 0.61
N CYS A 80 -23.41 0.80 1.52
CA CYS A 80 -22.04 0.32 1.62
C CYS A 80 -21.99 -1.19 1.40
N TYR A 81 -21.39 -1.62 0.28
CA TYR A 81 -21.33 -3.05 -0.08
C TYR A 81 -20.47 -3.92 0.84
N TYR A 82 -19.53 -3.33 1.59
CA TYR A 82 -18.66 -4.07 2.51
C TYR A 82 -19.31 -4.33 3.87
N VAL A 83 -20.49 -3.75 4.14
CA VAL A 83 -21.27 -4.02 5.35
C VAL A 83 -22.10 -5.27 5.09
N SER A 84 -21.56 -6.43 5.48
CA SER A 84 -22.25 -7.72 5.34
C SER A 84 -23.42 -7.82 6.30
N LYS A 85 -24.53 -8.37 5.82
CA LYS A 85 -25.68 -8.80 6.63
C LYS A 85 -25.71 -10.33 6.65
N GLY A 86 -25.65 -10.91 7.84
CA GLY A 86 -25.73 -12.35 8.04
C GLY A 86 -27.15 -12.82 8.38
N LEU A 87 -27.23 -13.95 9.10
CA LEU A 87 -28.49 -14.53 9.54
C LEU A 87 -29.27 -13.61 10.49
N GLU A 88 -28.60 -12.66 11.15
CA GLU A 88 -29.23 -11.70 12.05
C GLU A 88 -30.24 -10.77 11.35
N ASN A 89 -30.20 -10.69 10.02
CA ASN A 89 -31.11 -9.88 9.22
C ASN A 89 -32.36 -10.65 8.76
N ILE A 90 -32.42 -11.97 8.98
CA ILE A 90 -33.56 -12.82 8.60
C ILE A 90 -34.28 -13.20 9.89
N ASN A 91 -35.33 -12.44 10.21
CA ASN A 91 -36.26 -12.74 11.31
C ASN A 91 -37.48 -13.49 10.78
#